data_AF-A0A091K9B7-F1
#
_entry.id   AF-A0A091K9B7-F1
#
_cell.length_a   1.000
_cell.length_b   1.000
_cell.length_c   1.000
_cell.angle_alpha   90.00
_cell.angle_beta   90.00
_cell.angle_gamma   90.00
#
_symmetry.space_group_name_H-M   'P 1'
#
loop_
_entity.id
_entity.type
_entity.pdbx_description
1 polymer ?
#
loop_
_entity_poly.entity_id
_entity_poly.type
_entity_poly.pdbx_seq_one_letter_code
_entity_poly.pdbx_strand_id
1 'polypeptide(L)'
;SPAGATSRRAEALKRLLEVFGMEDPPPPPAHFKQPPQYMVDLFNSVANADGVTKNPDILEGNTVRSFLDKTHGKMRFLFVLSSVAKNEKILTAELHLFRLWPRATEGPKRQHLCQVSVYQVLERSEPDAPGGKKLLAARLVSLQDSGWEVFAITQAVRDWTEDESRNQGLLVTVQGVDGSPVDPALLQFASGGDHHESKKPMLVLFTDDGRRGTS
;
A
#
# COMPACT_ATOMS: atom_id res chain seq x y z
N SER A 1 -10.30 -28.11 37.07
CA SER A 1 -8.88 -28.53 36.97
C SER A 1 -8.13 -27.74 35.91
N PRO A 2 -6.87 -27.36 36.16
CA PRO A 2 -6.03 -26.58 35.22
C PRO A 2 -5.87 -27.25 33.85
N ALA A 3 -5.90 -28.59 33.78
CA ALA A 3 -5.86 -29.36 32.53
C ALA A 3 -7.05 -29.09 31.58
N GLY A 4 -8.22 -28.73 32.11
CA GLY A 4 -9.40 -28.40 31.29
C GLY A 4 -9.34 -27.00 30.67
N ALA A 5 -8.56 -26.09 31.25
CA ALA A 5 -8.40 -24.72 30.76
C ALA A 5 -7.37 -24.62 29.63
N THR A 6 -6.27 -25.38 29.73
CA THR A 6 -5.27 -25.50 28.65
C THR A 6 -5.84 -26.18 27.41
N SER A 7 -6.67 -27.21 27.59
CA SER A 7 -7.35 -27.89 26.47
C SER A 7 -8.31 -26.96 25.72
N ARG A 8 -9.16 -26.19 26.43
CA ARG A 8 -10.02 -25.18 25.80
C ARG A 8 -9.23 -24.08 25.09
N ARG A 9 -8.11 -23.65 25.65
CA ARG A 9 -7.25 -22.63 25.02
C ARG A 9 -6.63 -23.14 23.73
N ALA A 10 -6.17 -24.40 23.71
CA ALA A 10 -5.61 -25.02 22.51
C ALA A 10 -6.68 -25.20 21.42
N GLU A 11 -7.89 -25.62 21.80
CA GLU A 11 -9.01 -25.73 20.87
C GLU A 11 -9.44 -24.37 20.29
N ALA A 12 -9.52 -23.34 21.14
CA ALA A 12 -9.83 -21.98 20.70
C ALA A 12 -8.75 -21.42 19.76
N LEU A 13 -7.46 -21.68 20.05
CA LEU A 13 -6.36 -21.27 19.17
C LEU A 13 -6.42 -21.98 17.83
N LYS A 14 -6.69 -23.30 17.81
CA LYS A 14 -6.84 -24.05 16.57
C LYS A 14 -7.96 -23.49 15.70
N ARG A 15 -9.13 -23.22 16.29
CA ARG A 15 -10.26 -22.58 15.58
C ARG A 15 -9.89 -21.20 15.05
N LEU A 16 -9.13 -20.42 15.82
CA LEU A 16 -8.67 -19.09 15.39
C LEU A 16 -7.73 -19.20 14.18
N LEU A 17 -6.77 -20.14 14.22
CA LEU A 17 -5.85 -20.40 13.12
C LEU A 17 -6.61 -20.87 11.87
N GLU A 18 -7.59 -21.76 12.02
CA GLU A 18 -8.47 -22.19 10.92
C GLU A 18 -9.24 -21.02 10.31
N VAL A 19 -9.80 -20.11 11.12
CA VAL A 19 -10.49 -18.89 10.65
C VAL A 19 -9.56 -18.00 9.84
N PHE A 20 -8.29 -17.87 10.25
CA PHE A 20 -7.29 -17.12 9.51
C PHE A 20 -6.61 -17.93 8.39
N GLY A 21 -6.90 -19.23 8.26
CA GLY A 21 -6.26 -20.15 7.32
C GLY A 21 -4.75 -20.25 7.52
N MET A 22 -4.34 -20.28 8.78
CA MET A 22 -2.97 -20.55 9.21
C MET A 22 -2.91 -21.97 9.76
N GLU A 23 -1.85 -22.71 9.44
CA GLU A 23 -1.66 -24.07 9.96
C GLU A 23 -1.03 -24.03 11.36
N ASP A 24 -0.11 -23.09 11.58
CA ASP A 24 0.58 -22.86 12.85
C ASP A 24 0.51 -21.37 13.27
N PRO A 25 0.60 -21.07 14.59
CA PRO A 25 0.76 -19.70 15.04
C PRO A 25 2.08 -19.12 14.50
N PRO A 26 2.07 -17.91 13.93
CA PRO A 26 3.31 -17.29 13.49
C PRO A 26 4.24 -17.08 14.69
N PRO A 27 5.56 -17.28 14.53
CA PRO A 27 6.51 -17.02 15.61
C PRO A 27 6.37 -15.56 16.07
N PRO A 28 6.46 -15.30 17.38
CA PRO A 28 6.35 -13.95 17.90
C PRO A 28 7.39 -13.05 17.21
N PRO A 29 6.98 -11.90 16.67
CA PRO A 29 7.89 -11.07 15.91
C PRO A 29 9.01 -10.56 16.82
N ALA A 30 10.26 -10.63 16.35
CA ALA A 30 11.41 -10.09 17.07
C ALA A 30 11.28 -8.58 17.35
N HIS A 31 10.52 -7.86 16.51
CA HIS A 31 10.20 -6.45 16.67
C HIS A 31 8.73 -6.21 16.33
N PHE A 32 8.01 -5.57 17.24
CA PHE A 32 6.63 -5.13 17.01
C PHE A 32 6.67 -3.91 16.08
N LYS A 33 6.33 -4.11 14.80
CA LYS A 33 6.13 -2.99 13.87
C LYS A 33 4.76 -2.39 14.12
N GLN A 34 4.70 -1.08 14.33
CA GLN A 34 3.42 -0.40 14.42
C GLN A 34 2.71 -0.47 13.06
N PRO A 35 1.41 -0.82 13.03
CA PRO A 35 0.64 -0.80 11.79
C PRO A 35 0.57 0.63 11.24
N PRO A 36 0.45 0.81 9.92
CA PRO A 36 0.18 2.13 9.36
C PRO A 36 -1.10 2.72 9.94
N GLN A 37 -1.10 4.02 10.22
CA GLN A 37 -2.26 4.70 10.83
C GLN A 37 -3.54 4.51 10.00
N TYR A 38 -3.41 4.54 8.67
CA TYR A 38 -4.52 4.25 7.76
C TYR A 38 -5.23 2.92 8.06
N MET A 39 -4.48 1.85 8.34
CA MET A 39 -5.06 0.54 8.64
C MET A 39 -5.79 0.53 9.99
N VAL A 40 -5.29 1.30 10.97
CA VAL A 40 -5.95 1.48 12.27
C VAL A 40 -7.25 2.23 12.10
N ASP A 41 -7.23 3.32 11.33
CA ASP A 41 -8.42 4.15 11.08
C ASP A 41 -9.47 3.39 10.28
N LEU A 42 -9.04 2.61 9.26
CA LEU A 42 -9.91 1.73 8.49
C LEU A 42 -10.59 0.72 9.41
N PHE A 43 -9.82 0.01 10.23
CA PHE A 43 -10.36 -0.95 11.19
C PHE A 43 -11.38 -0.31 12.14
N ASN A 44 -11.04 0.83 12.74
CA ASN A 44 -11.95 1.55 13.65
C ASN A 44 -13.23 2.04 12.95
N SER A 45 -13.17 2.30 11.65
CA SER A 45 -14.33 2.73 10.85
C SER A 45 -15.28 1.57 10.49
N VAL A 46 -14.75 0.36 10.29
CA VAL A 46 -15.51 -0.78 9.76
C VAL A 46 -15.76 -1.90 10.78
N ALA A 47 -15.02 -1.95 11.89
CA ALA A 47 -15.09 -3.00 12.90
C ALA A 47 -15.54 -2.48 14.27
N ASN A 48 -16.25 -3.32 15.02
CA ASN A 48 -16.59 -3.11 16.43
C ASN A 48 -15.36 -3.31 17.33
N ALA A 49 -15.49 -2.90 18.59
CA ALA A 49 -14.45 -3.13 19.60
C ALA A 49 -14.17 -4.63 19.83
N ASP A 50 -15.11 -5.51 19.45
CA ASP A 50 -14.96 -6.97 19.46
C ASP A 50 -14.35 -7.54 18.16
N GLY A 51 -14.03 -6.68 17.18
CA GLY A 51 -13.46 -7.06 15.89
C GLY A 51 -14.47 -7.48 14.83
N VAL A 52 -15.78 -7.51 15.14
CA VAL A 52 -16.83 -7.87 14.18
C VAL A 52 -17.06 -6.72 13.21
N THR A 53 -17.06 -6.99 11.90
CA THR A 53 -17.37 -6.01 10.86
C THR A 53 -18.78 -5.46 11.05
N LYS A 54 -18.91 -4.15 11.31
CA LYS A 54 -20.20 -3.46 11.49
C LYS A 54 -20.95 -3.28 10.18
N ASN A 55 -20.21 -3.10 9.09
CA ASN A 55 -20.76 -2.77 7.80
C ASN A 55 -20.01 -3.51 6.69
N PRO A 56 -20.42 -4.74 6.35
CA PRO A 56 -19.72 -5.60 5.39
C PRO A 56 -19.79 -5.08 3.95
N ASP A 57 -20.70 -4.15 3.66
CA ASP A 57 -20.93 -3.60 2.33
C ASP A 57 -20.04 -2.38 2.02
N ILE A 58 -19.38 -1.80 3.04
CA ILE A 58 -18.47 -0.66 2.84
C ILE A 58 -17.12 -1.11 2.26
N LEU A 59 -16.69 -2.33 2.55
CA LEU A 59 -15.39 -2.84 2.11
C LEU A 59 -15.52 -3.60 0.80
N GLU A 60 -14.73 -3.18 -0.19
CA GLU A 60 -14.54 -3.92 -1.43
C GLU A 60 -13.63 -5.14 -1.18
N GLY A 61 -14.18 -6.20 -0.57
CA GLY A 61 -13.46 -7.44 -0.32
C GLY A 61 -13.65 -7.97 1.10
N ASN A 62 -13.04 -9.12 1.36
CA ASN A 62 -13.05 -9.76 2.68
C ASN A 62 -11.69 -9.69 3.39
N THR A 63 -10.63 -9.34 2.66
CA THR A 63 -9.28 -9.22 3.22
C THR A 63 -8.62 -7.93 2.74
N VAL A 64 -8.09 -7.16 3.68
CA VAL A 64 -7.32 -5.93 3.43
C VAL A 64 -5.92 -6.08 4.01
N ARG A 65 -4.89 -5.79 3.20
CA ARG A 65 -3.48 -5.83 3.63
C ARG A 65 -2.75 -4.54 3.26
N SER A 66 -1.81 -4.13 4.11
CA SER A 66 -0.86 -3.05 3.80
C SER A 66 0.54 -3.60 3.64
N PHE A 67 1.23 -3.19 2.57
CA PHE A 67 2.63 -3.51 2.30
C PHE A 67 3.46 -2.24 2.36
N LEU A 68 4.55 -2.26 3.12
CA LEU A 68 5.48 -1.14 3.18
C LEU A 68 6.54 -1.27 2.08
N ASP A 69 6.98 -0.13 1.55
CA ASP A 69 8.07 -0.10 0.57
C ASP A 69 9.35 -0.71 1.15
N LYS A 70 10.02 -1.55 0.35
CA LYS A 70 11.32 -2.14 0.71
C LYS A 70 12.51 -1.34 0.20
N THR A 71 12.29 -0.33 -0.64
CA THR A 71 13.39 0.43 -1.22
C THR A 71 13.74 1.68 -0.40
N HIS A 72 14.95 2.17 -0.62
CA HIS A 72 15.37 3.50 -0.17
C HIS A 72 15.46 4.49 -1.35
N GLY A 73 14.88 4.11 -2.50
CA GLY A 73 14.95 4.89 -3.73
C GLY A 73 14.04 6.11 -3.67
N LYS A 74 14.53 7.27 -4.10
CA LYS A 74 13.67 8.43 -4.30
C LYS A 74 12.70 8.13 -5.46
N MET A 75 11.39 8.24 -5.20
CA MET A 75 10.32 8.10 -6.20
C MET A 75 10.26 6.73 -6.91
N ARG A 76 10.92 5.72 -6.35
CA ARG A 76 10.85 4.34 -6.80
C ARG A 76 10.38 3.50 -5.62
N PHE A 77 9.45 2.59 -5.87
CA PHE A 77 8.83 1.80 -4.80
C PHE A 77 8.76 0.34 -5.22
N LEU A 78 9.06 -0.57 -4.29
CA LEU A 78 8.95 -2.01 -4.51
C LEU A 78 8.26 -2.66 -3.32
N PHE A 79 7.16 -3.35 -3.60
CA PHE A 79 6.34 -4.02 -2.60
C PHE A 79 6.43 -5.53 -2.80
N VAL A 80 6.59 -6.27 -1.71
CA VAL A 80 6.66 -7.74 -1.75
C VAL A 80 5.34 -8.32 -1.30
N LEU A 81 4.67 -9.01 -2.22
CA LEU A 81 3.30 -9.52 -2.08
C LEU A 81 3.25 -11.00 -1.71
N SER A 82 4.30 -11.55 -1.10
CA SER A 82 4.42 -12.98 -0.80
C SER A 82 3.36 -13.53 0.16
N SER A 83 2.61 -12.67 0.85
CA SER A 83 1.49 -13.06 1.73
C SER A 83 0.13 -13.07 1.03
N VAL A 84 0.07 -12.72 -0.27
CA VAL A 84 -1.12 -12.82 -1.09
C VAL A 84 -1.12 -14.20 -1.75
N ALA A 85 -2.09 -15.04 -1.41
CA ALA A 85 -2.18 -16.36 -2.01
C ALA A 85 -2.65 -16.28 -3.48
N LYS A 86 -2.20 -17.24 -4.30
CA LYS A 86 -2.45 -17.25 -5.76
C LYS A 86 -3.92 -17.34 -6.14
N ASN A 87 -4.75 -17.86 -5.24
CA ASN A 87 -6.20 -17.99 -5.42
C ASN A 87 -6.98 -16.74 -4.97
N GLU A 88 -6.32 -15.77 -4.34
CA GLU A 88 -6.97 -14.53 -3.92
C GLU A 88 -7.25 -13.65 -5.14
N LYS A 89 -8.48 -13.16 -5.24
CA LYS A 89 -8.86 -12.24 -6.31
C LYS A 89 -8.51 -10.82 -5.91
N ILE A 90 -7.68 -10.16 -6.73
CA ILE A 90 -7.34 -8.75 -6.56
C ILE A 90 -8.51 -7.87 -6.99
N LEU A 91 -9.15 -7.21 -6.02
CA LEU A 91 -10.27 -6.30 -6.24
C LEU A 91 -9.76 -4.91 -6.56
N THR A 92 -9.08 -4.28 -5.59
CA THR A 92 -8.48 -2.96 -5.73
C THR A 92 -7.11 -2.90 -5.07
N ALA A 93 -6.23 -2.08 -5.65
CA ALA A 93 -4.92 -1.82 -5.10
C ALA A 93 -4.57 -0.34 -5.21
N GLU A 94 -4.09 0.22 -4.11
CA GLU A 94 -3.85 1.64 -3.96
C GLU A 94 -2.43 1.90 -3.47
N LEU A 95 -1.71 2.77 -4.18
CA LEU A 95 -0.46 3.34 -3.72
C LEU A 95 -0.76 4.61 -2.91
N HIS A 96 -0.35 4.59 -1.65
CA HIS A 96 -0.51 5.70 -0.71
C HIS A 96 0.85 6.37 -0.50
N LEU A 97 0.96 7.64 -0.91
CA LEU A 97 2.17 8.44 -0.76
C LEU A 97 1.87 9.66 0.11
N PHE A 98 2.70 9.91 1.13
CA PHE A 98 2.55 11.10 1.95
C PHE A 98 3.35 12.26 1.34
N ARG A 99 2.67 13.26 0.78
CA ARG A 99 3.27 14.51 0.31
C ARG A 99 3.74 15.32 1.51
N LEU A 100 5.01 15.70 1.50
CA LEU A 100 5.64 16.53 2.51
C LEU A 100 5.34 18.01 2.24
N TRP A 101 5.45 18.84 3.29
CA TRP A 101 5.41 20.28 3.12
C TRP A 101 6.50 20.74 2.16
N PRO A 102 6.18 21.68 1.25
CA PRO A 102 7.19 22.30 0.41
C PRO A 102 8.28 22.91 1.29
N ARG A 103 9.55 22.69 0.95
CA ARG A 103 10.63 23.42 1.61
C ARG A 103 10.57 24.86 1.13
N ALA A 104 10.60 25.82 2.04
CA ALA A 104 10.38 27.24 1.74
C ALA A 104 11.23 27.70 0.55
N THR A 105 10.57 27.98 -0.57
CA THR A 105 11.19 28.63 -1.73
C THR A 105 10.88 30.12 -1.66
N GLU A 106 11.88 30.93 -1.35
CA GLU A 106 11.81 32.38 -1.58
C GLU A 106 11.78 32.63 -3.09
N GLY A 107 10.63 33.03 -3.63
CA GLY A 107 10.49 33.40 -5.04
C GLY A 107 9.04 33.44 -5.53
N PRO A 108 8.79 34.04 -6.70
CA PRO A 108 7.44 34.10 -7.27
C PRO A 108 6.93 32.69 -7.58
N LYS A 109 5.85 32.26 -6.90
CA LYS A 109 5.19 30.97 -7.15
C LYS A 109 4.48 31.01 -8.50
N ARG A 110 5.16 30.66 -9.60
CA ARG A 110 4.54 30.60 -10.93
C ARG A 110 3.68 29.36 -11.15
N GLN A 111 3.94 28.27 -10.42
CA GLN A 111 3.22 27.01 -10.55
C GLN A 111 2.49 26.69 -9.23
N HIS A 112 1.18 26.54 -9.31
CA HIS A 112 0.32 26.14 -8.19
C HIS A 112 0.02 24.64 -8.20
N LEU A 113 0.13 24.02 -9.38
CA LEU A 113 -0.19 22.62 -9.63
C LEU A 113 0.96 21.98 -10.38
N CYS A 114 1.16 20.69 -10.14
CA CYS A 114 2.02 19.82 -10.92
C CYS A 114 1.26 18.53 -11.26
N GLN A 115 1.68 17.84 -12.30
CA GLN A 115 1.21 16.49 -12.60
C GLN A 115 2.11 15.47 -11.92
N VAL A 116 1.52 14.62 -11.09
CA VAL A 116 2.17 13.42 -10.56
C VAL A 116 1.66 12.22 -11.33
N SER A 117 2.59 11.45 -11.89
CA SER A 117 2.30 10.25 -12.69
C SER A 117 2.97 9.04 -12.08
N VAL A 118 2.24 7.92 -12.00
CA VAL A 118 2.70 6.64 -11.47
C VAL A 118 2.80 5.66 -12.63
N TYR A 119 3.96 5.03 -12.76
CA TYR A 119 4.26 4.05 -13.79
C TYR A 119 4.61 2.71 -13.18
N GLN A 120 4.17 1.63 -13.82
CA GLN A 120 4.74 0.30 -13.67
C GLN A 120 6.03 0.24 -14.48
N VAL A 121 7.13 -0.16 -13.83
CA VAL A 121 8.39 -0.44 -14.54
C VAL A 121 8.25 -1.81 -15.21
N LEU A 122 8.59 -1.89 -16.49
CA LEU A 122 8.56 -3.13 -17.28
C LEU A 122 9.98 -3.60 -17.59
N GLU A 123 10.89 -2.66 -17.88
CA GLU A 123 12.31 -2.91 -18.06
C GLU A 123 13.11 -2.08 -17.05
N ARG A 124 13.82 -2.76 -16.15
CA ARG A 124 14.51 -2.10 -15.04
C ARG A 124 15.78 -1.38 -15.48
N SER A 125 16.46 -1.91 -16.51
CA SER A 125 17.69 -1.35 -17.03
C SER A 125 17.45 -0.07 -17.84
N GLU A 126 16.37 -0.02 -18.61
CA GLU A 126 16.02 1.10 -19.49
C GLU A 126 14.54 1.54 -19.33
N PRO A 127 14.14 2.08 -18.17
CA PRO A 127 12.75 2.44 -17.91
C PRO A 127 12.23 3.58 -18.79
N ASP A 128 13.11 4.40 -19.35
CA ASP A 128 12.76 5.53 -20.23
C ASP A 128 12.75 5.14 -21.72
N ALA A 129 13.19 3.93 -22.08
CA ALA A 129 13.05 3.42 -23.43
C ALA A 129 11.57 3.22 -23.80
N PRO A 130 11.20 3.25 -25.10
CA PRO A 130 9.86 2.93 -25.55
C PRO A 130 9.42 1.55 -25.03
N GLY A 131 8.34 1.51 -24.25
CA GLY A 131 7.85 0.28 -23.62
C GLY A 131 8.56 -0.13 -22.33
N GLY A 132 9.58 0.60 -21.86
CA GLY A 132 10.28 0.32 -20.59
C GLY A 132 9.44 0.58 -19.33
N LYS A 133 8.35 1.34 -19.47
CA LYS A 133 7.38 1.63 -18.41
C LYS A 133 5.96 1.81 -18.96
N LYS A 134 4.97 1.56 -18.13
CA LYS A 134 3.53 1.69 -18.44
C LYS A 134 2.86 2.63 -17.44
N LEU A 135 2.16 3.66 -17.93
CA LEU A 135 1.42 4.59 -17.09
C LEU A 135 0.25 3.87 -16.40
N LEU A 136 0.12 4.04 -15.09
CA LEU A 136 -0.98 3.49 -14.29
C LEU A 136 -1.99 4.56 -13.90
N ALA A 137 -1.49 5.69 -13.41
CA ALA A 137 -2.31 6.80 -12.94
C ALA A 137 -1.58 8.13 -13.13
N ALA A 138 -2.31 9.20 -13.39
CA ALA A 138 -1.80 10.56 -13.40
C ALA A 138 -2.83 11.51 -12.78
N ARG A 139 -2.38 12.49 -12.01
CA ARG A 139 -3.25 13.50 -11.42
C ARG A 139 -2.54 14.82 -11.15
N LEU A 140 -3.30 15.90 -11.15
CA LEU A 140 -2.82 17.21 -10.74
C LEU A 140 -2.83 17.34 -9.23
N VAL A 141 -1.73 17.83 -8.66
CA VAL A 141 -1.52 17.97 -7.23
C VAL A 141 -1.08 19.40 -6.92
N SER A 142 -1.64 19.96 -5.85
CA SER A 142 -1.24 21.27 -5.30
C SER A 142 0.23 21.26 -4.86
N LEU A 143 0.94 22.35 -5.13
CA LEU A 143 2.29 22.58 -4.61
C LEU A 143 2.29 23.33 -3.27
N GLN A 144 1.11 23.55 -2.66
CA GLN A 144 0.96 24.40 -1.47
C GLN A 144 0.59 23.67 -0.20
N ASP A 145 0.23 22.39 -0.30
CA ASP A 145 -0.26 21.60 0.84
C ASP A 145 0.60 20.37 1.10
N SER A 146 0.31 19.69 2.20
CA SER A 146 0.82 18.37 2.53
C SER A 146 -0.34 17.42 2.78
N GLY A 147 -0.12 16.11 2.66
CA GLY A 147 -1.16 15.13 2.90
C GLY A 147 -1.00 13.84 2.13
N TRP A 148 -1.96 12.95 2.29
CA TRP A 148 -1.98 11.68 1.59
C TRP A 148 -2.44 11.84 0.15
N GLU A 149 -1.70 11.18 -0.72
CA GLU A 149 -1.95 11.11 -2.14
C GLU A 149 -2.13 9.65 -2.53
N VAL A 150 -3.33 9.30 -2.97
CA VAL A 150 -3.72 7.92 -3.30
C VAL A 150 -3.81 7.74 -4.82
N PHE A 151 -3.22 6.65 -5.32
CA PHE A 151 -3.22 6.31 -6.75
C PHE A 151 -3.66 4.85 -6.95
N ALA A 152 -4.64 4.63 -7.81
CA ALA A 152 -5.07 3.28 -8.18
C ALA A 152 -4.01 2.60 -9.05
N ILE A 153 -3.56 1.42 -8.63
CA ILE A 153 -2.54 0.62 -9.33
C ILE A 153 -2.96 -0.84 -9.51
N THR A 154 -4.26 -1.13 -9.41
CA THR A 154 -4.86 -2.47 -9.45
C THR A 154 -4.33 -3.33 -10.60
N GLN A 155 -4.19 -2.76 -11.80
CA GLN A 155 -3.70 -3.52 -12.95
C GLN A 155 -2.25 -4.01 -12.77
N ALA A 156 -1.36 -3.16 -12.23
CA ALA A 156 0.03 -3.58 -11.99
C ALA A 156 0.09 -4.72 -10.96
N VAL A 157 -0.71 -4.62 -9.89
CA VAL A 157 -0.74 -5.67 -8.87
C VAL A 157 -1.29 -6.99 -9.42
N ARG A 158 -2.31 -6.95 -10.28
CA ARG A 158 -2.80 -8.14 -11.00
C ARG A 158 -1.70 -8.78 -11.82
N ASP A 159 -0.97 -7.98 -12.61
CA ASP A 159 0.14 -8.46 -13.42
C ASP A 159 1.22 -9.14 -12.53
N TRP A 160 1.52 -8.58 -11.36
CA TRP A 160 2.51 -9.14 -10.41
C TRP A 160 2.04 -10.42 -9.73
N THR A 161 0.74 -10.56 -9.48
CA THR A 161 0.18 -11.78 -8.86
C THR A 161 0.04 -12.93 -9.85
N GLU A 162 -0.13 -12.64 -11.14
CA GLU A 162 -0.07 -13.64 -12.20
C GLU A 162 1.35 -14.14 -12.44
N ASP A 163 2.32 -13.23 -12.42
CA ASP A 163 3.73 -13.52 -12.65
C ASP A 163 4.60 -12.56 -11.81
N GLU A 164 5.20 -13.10 -10.75
CA GLU A 164 6.04 -12.35 -9.81
C GLU A 164 7.23 -11.66 -10.50
N SER A 165 7.72 -12.20 -11.62
CA SER A 165 8.85 -11.60 -12.37
C SER A 165 8.49 -10.25 -13.00
N ARG A 166 7.20 -9.96 -13.18
CA ARG A 166 6.70 -8.66 -13.67
C ARG A 166 6.78 -7.55 -12.63
N ASN A 167 7.07 -7.88 -11.37
CA ASN A 167 7.22 -6.88 -10.31
C ASN A 167 8.62 -6.26 -10.33
N GLN A 168 8.84 -5.34 -11.26
CA GLN A 168 10.05 -4.50 -11.32
C GLN A 168 9.89 -3.19 -10.52
N GLY A 169 8.78 -3.05 -9.80
CA GLY A 169 8.44 -1.88 -8.99
C GLY A 169 7.72 -0.77 -9.75
N LEU A 170 7.53 0.33 -9.03
CA LEU A 170 6.85 1.53 -9.50
C LEU A 170 7.83 2.69 -9.62
N LEU A 171 7.58 3.56 -10.59
CA LEU A 171 8.26 4.84 -10.75
C LEU A 171 7.23 5.96 -10.65
N VAL A 172 7.50 6.95 -9.82
CA VAL A 172 6.70 8.18 -9.71
C VAL A 172 7.46 9.33 -10.33
N THR A 173 6.80 10.10 -11.18
CA THR A 173 7.38 11.30 -11.81
C THR A 173 6.52 12.52 -11.50
N VAL A 174 7.18 13.67 -11.43
CA VAL A 174 6.55 14.96 -11.18
C VAL A 174 6.95 15.91 -12.30
N GLN A 175 5.97 16.54 -12.94
CA GLN A 175 6.18 17.49 -14.02
C GLN A 175 5.22 18.67 -13.86
N GLY A 176 5.58 19.84 -14.40
CA GLY A 176 4.70 20.98 -14.51
C GLY A 176 3.52 20.63 -15.42
N VAL A 177 2.45 21.41 -15.33
CA VAL A 177 1.28 21.22 -16.20
C VAL A 177 1.63 21.39 -17.69
N ASP A 178 2.68 22.16 -17.97
CA ASP A 178 3.28 22.38 -19.28
C ASP A 178 4.36 21.35 -19.66
N GLY A 179 4.55 20.30 -18.85
CA GLY A 179 5.60 19.30 -19.03
C GLY A 179 7.00 19.76 -18.58
N SER A 180 7.12 20.96 -18.01
CA SER A 180 8.40 21.45 -17.50
C SER A 180 8.88 20.66 -16.27
N PRO A 181 10.19 20.58 -16.01
CA PRO A 181 10.69 20.01 -14.76
C PRO A 181 10.20 20.81 -13.54
N VAL A 182 9.75 20.12 -12.49
CA VAL A 182 9.41 20.73 -11.20
C VAL A 182 10.61 20.61 -10.27
N ASP A 183 10.95 21.69 -9.57
CA ASP A 183 11.99 21.65 -8.55
C ASP A 183 11.63 20.61 -7.47
N PRO A 184 12.50 19.61 -7.20
CA PRO A 184 12.30 18.64 -6.14
C PRO A 184 12.10 19.25 -4.75
N ALA A 185 12.43 20.52 -4.50
CA ALA A 185 12.13 21.21 -3.25
C ALA A 185 10.63 21.56 -3.10
N LEU A 186 9.91 21.71 -4.22
CA LEU A 186 8.49 22.08 -4.24
C LEU A 186 7.56 20.91 -3.94
N LEU A 187 7.96 19.69 -4.34
CA LEU A 187 7.18 18.49 -4.05
C LEU A 187 8.09 17.29 -3.74
N GLN A 188 7.91 16.76 -2.53
CA GLN A 188 8.56 15.54 -2.07
C GLN A 188 7.53 14.62 -1.43
N PHE A 189 7.75 13.33 -1.58
CA PHE A 189 7.03 12.30 -0.85
C PHE A 189 7.93 11.76 0.25
N ALA A 190 7.32 11.40 1.38
CA ALA A 190 8.02 10.71 2.46
C ALA A 190 8.65 9.41 1.92
N SER A 191 9.88 9.15 2.36
CA SER A 191 10.65 7.94 2.06
C SER A 191 10.81 7.08 3.30
N GLY A 192 11.05 5.77 3.12
CA GLY A 192 11.19 4.81 4.23
C GLY A 192 12.40 5.02 5.15
N GLY A 193 13.41 5.81 4.74
CA GLY A 193 14.65 6.03 5.50
C GLY A 193 14.66 7.29 6.39
N ASP A 194 14.02 8.37 5.93
CA ASP A 194 14.23 9.71 6.52
C ASP A 194 13.00 10.27 7.25
N HIS A 195 11.90 9.51 7.29
CA HIS A 195 10.61 9.99 7.77
C HIS A 195 9.97 9.05 8.80
N HIS A 196 9.13 9.63 9.66
CA HIS A 196 8.37 8.90 10.67
C HIS A 196 7.58 7.74 10.05
N GLU A 197 7.54 6.59 10.74
CA GLU A 197 6.90 5.35 10.26
C GLU A 197 5.47 5.57 9.76
N SER A 198 4.71 6.45 10.41
CA SER A 198 3.32 6.77 10.03
C SER A 198 3.15 7.45 8.68
N LYS A 199 4.22 7.93 8.05
CA LYS A 199 4.20 8.60 6.73
C LYS A 199 4.83 7.76 5.62
N LYS A 200 5.27 6.54 5.93
CA LYS A 200 5.96 5.72 4.95
C LYS A 200 5.03 5.35 3.78
N PRO A 201 5.56 5.32 2.54
CA PRO A 201 4.84 4.81 1.39
C PRO A 201 4.31 3.41 1.65
N MET A 202 3.06 3.19 1.29
CA MET A 202 2.43 1.88 1.43
C MET A 202 1.56 1.54 0.23
N LEU A 203 1.46 0.25 -0.05
CA LEU A 203 0.48 -0.33 -0.94
C LEU A 203 -0.62 -0.94 -0.09
N VAL A 204 -1.86 -0.46 -0.27
CA VAL A 204 -3.06 -1.04 0.34
C VAL A 204 -3.74 -1.91 -0.69
N LEU A 205 -4.02 -3.15 -0.32
CA LEU A 205 -4.59 -4.16 -1.20
C LEU A 205 -5.88 -4.69 -0.60
N PHE A 206 -6.94 -4.65 -1.41
CA PHE A 206 -8.23 -5.25 -1.10
C PHE A 206 -8.44 -6.48 -1.98
N THR A 207 -8.78 -7.59 -1.34
CA THR A 207 -8.86 -8.91 -1.96
C THR A 207 -10.10 -9.66 -1.52
N ASP A 208 -10.51 -10.62 -2.38
CA ASP A 208 -11.40 -11.69 -2.00
C ASP A 208 -10.61 -13.00 -1.91
N ASP A 209 -10.47 -13.54 -0.70
CA ASP A 209 -9.77 -14.80 -0.43
C ASP A 209 -10.61 -16.06 -0.74
N GLY A 210 -11.84 -15.89 -1.23
CA GLY A 210 -12.76 -16.97 -1.58
C GLY A 210 -13.54 -17.55 -0.39
N ARG A 211 -13.29 -17.10 0.85
CA ARG A 211 -14.00 -17.61 2.05
C ARG A 211 -15.39 -17.01 2.25
N ARG A 212 -15.75 -15.95 1.52
CA ARG A 212 -17.12 -15.39 1.52
C ARG A 212 -18.18 -16.32 0.92
N GLY A 213 -17.80 -17.43 0.29
CA GLY A 213 -18.69 -18.32 -0.48
C GLY A 213 -19.44 -19.41 0.29
N THR A 214 -19.33 -19.50 1.61
CA THR A 214 -20.11 -20.48 2.41
C THR A 214 -20.90 -19.76 3.50
N SER A 215 -22.07 -19.24 3.12
CA SER A 215 -23.14 -18.84 4.06
C SER A 215 -24.40 -19.60 3.67
#